data_AF-A0A5J4X7F7-F1
#
_entry.id   AF-A0A5J4X7F7-F1
#
_cell.length_a   1.000
_cell.length_b   1.000
_cell.length_c   1.000
_cell.angle_alpha   90.00
_cell.angle_beta   90.00
_cell.angle_gamma   90.00
#
_symmetry.space_group_name_H-M   'P 1'
#
loop_
_entity.id
_entity.type
_entity.pdbx_description
1 polymer ?
#
loop_
_entity_poly.entity_id
_entity_poly.type
_entity_poly.pdbx_seq_one_letter_code
_entity_poly.pdbx_strand_id
1 'polypeptide(L)'
;MSGLQSYKLPKTRDRTVCPRATFFDWLKKIDNKHGRSIRDNKYGALWWNEDITIPAKRGQISLRLKKLLDVISIKGKQVYSFRHSAATQLVVMGIDETFLNTYTGHASNSKSINKYYVLAERLKDNEIATKLSDTRDQVECNPISSIKQT
;
A
#
# COMPACT_ATOMS: atom_id res chain seq x y z
N MET A 1 -17.00 -16.85 20.50
CA MET A 1 -15.82 -17.42 19.80
C MET A 1 -15.84 -16.90 18.37
N SER A 2 -15.13 -15.81 18.10
CA SER A 2 -15.16 -15.12 16.81
C SER A 2 -14.24 -15.85 15.83
N GLY A 3 -14.81 -16.45 14.79
CA GLY A 3 -14.04 -17.06 13.70
C GLY A 3 -13.17 -16.00 13.02
N LEU A 4 -11.87 -16.27 12.91
CA LEU A 4 -10.93 -15.47 12.14
C LEU A 4 -11.43 -15.40 10.70
N GLN A 5 -12.07 -14.28 10.31
CA GLN A 5 -12.33 -14.01 8.91
C GLN A 5 -10.98 -13.93 8.20
N SER A 6 -10.66 -14.95 7.41
CA SER A 6 -9.51 -14.91 6.53
C SER A 6 -9.82 -13.96 5.37
N TYR A 7 -9.27 -12.75 5.45
CA TYR A 7 -9.31 -11.82 4.33
C TYR A 7 -8.48 -12.41 3.17
N LYS A 8 -9.17 -12.98 2.17
CA LYS A 8 -8.52 -13.44 0.94
C LYS A 8 -8.03 -12.22 0.16
N LEU A 9 -6.73 -11.99 0.20
CA LEU A 9 -6.11 -10.99 -0.66
C LEU A 9 -6.33 -11.38 -2.13
N PRO A 10 -6.82 -10.47 -2.99
CA PRO A 10 -6.94 -10.74 -4.41
C PRO A 10 -5.55 -11.04 -4.97
N LYS A 11 -5.41 -12.19 -5.63
CA LYS A 11 -4.16 -12.54 -6.30
C LYS A 11 -4.06 -11.69 -7.57
N THR A 12 -3.04 -10.84 -7.62
CA THR A 12 -2.68 -10.14 -8.87
C THR A 12 -2.19 -11.16 -9.91
N ARG A 13 -2.67 -11.02 -11.15
CA ARG A 13 -2.18 -11.78 -12.31
C ARG A 13 -0.85 -11.24 -12.82
N ASP A 14 -0.60 -9.95 -12.60
CA ASP A 14 0.65 -9.32 -12.95
C ASP A 14 1.74 -9.72 -11.95
N ARG A 15 2.75 -10.43 -12.45
CA ARG A 15 3.86 -10.93 -11.65
C ARG A 15 4.73 -9.80 -11.09
N THR A 16 4.82 -8.66 -11.79
CA THR A 16 5.69 -7.54 -11.40
C THR A 16 5.24 -6.85 -10.12
N VAL A 17 3.93 -6.85 -9.86
CA VAL A 17 3.32 -6.29 -8.64
C VAL A 17 3.01 -7.34 -7.58
N CYS A 18 3.29 -8.64 -7.85
CA CYS A 18 2.99 -9.73 -6.93
C CYS A 18 4.08 -9.82 -5.84
N PRO A 19 3.78 -9.50 -4.57
CA PRO A 19 4.80 -9.47 -3.53
C PRO A 19 5.49 -10.82 -3.32
N ARG A 20 4.73 -11.92 -3.46
CA ARG A 20 5.24 -13.29 -3.36
C ARG A 20 6.24 -13.60 -4.46
N ALA A 21 5.91 -13.28 -5.72
CA ALA A 21 6.79 -13.54 -6.85
C ALA A 21 8.06 -12.71 -6.74
N THR A 22 7.93 -11.40 -6.47
CA THR A 22 9.05 -10.48 -6.28
C THR A 22 9.99 -10.94 -5.17
N PHE A 23 9.44 -11.44 -4.06
CA PHE A 23 10.24 -11.97 -2.95
C PHE A 23 11.07 -13.20 -3.35
N PHE A 24 10.46 -14.21 -3.98
CA PHE A 24 11.18 -15.40 -4.40
C PHE A 24 12.18 -15.12 -5.53
N ASP A 25 11.84 -14.24 -6.47
CA ASP A 25 12.75 -13.82 -7.53
C ASP A 25 13.97 -13.06 -6.95
N TRP A 26 13.75 -12.24 -5.92
CA TRP A 26 14.83 -11.59 -5.17
C TRP A 26 15.71 -12.59 -4.41
N LEU A 27 15.11 -13.55 -3.69
CA LEU A 27 15.86 -14.61 -2.99
C LEU A 27 16.74 -15.41 -3.97
N LYS A 28 16.21 -15.78 -5.14
CA LYS A 28 16.96 -16.51 -6.16
C LYS A 28 18.16 -15.71 -6.67
N LYS A 29 18.00 -14.39 -6.85
CA LYS A 29 19.12 -13.51 -7.25
C LYS A 29 20.22 -13.45 -6.20
N ILE A 30 19.86 -13.46 -4.92
CA ILE A 30 20.83 -13.49 -3.81
C ILE A 30 21.61 -14.78 -3.81
N ASP A 31 20.90 -15.91 -3.88
CA ASP A 31 21.48 -17.25 -3.92
C ASP A 31 22.50 -17.37 -5.06
N ASN A 32 22.11 -16.93 -6.26
CA ASN A 32 22.98 -16.90 -7.44
C ASN A 32 24.20 -15.98 -7.28
N LYS A 33 24.04 -14.79 -6.68
CA LYS A 33 25.13 -13.79 -6.57
C LYS A 33 26.19 -14.21 -5.56
N HIS A 34 25.82 -14.93 -4.51
CA HIS A 34 26.73 -15.25 -3.40
C HIS A 34 27.14 -16.72 -3.35
N GLY A 35 26.63 -17.54 -4.27
CA GLY A 35 26.86 -19.00 -4.29
C GLY A 35 26.44 -19.66 -2.98
N ARG A 36 25.56 -18.99 -2.22
CA ARG A 36 25.28 -19.29 -0.83
C ARG A 36 23.82 -19.66 -0.72
N SER A 37 23.59 -20.96 -0.61
CA SER A 37 22.32 -21.54 -0.23
C SER A 37 21.74 -20.78 0.96
N ILE A 38 20.67 -20.02 0.74
CA ILE A 38 19.86 -19.40 1.82
C ILE A 38 19.11 -20.50 2.61
N ARG A 39 19.64 -21.73 2.70
CA ARG A 39 19.09 -22.84 3.51
C ARG A 39 19.58 -22.81 4.95
N ASP A 40 20.66 -22.10 5.23
CA ASP A 40 21.10 -21.95 6.61
C ASP A 40 20.15 -20.96 7.30
N ASN A 41 19.33 -21.47 8.21
CA ASN A 41 18.34 -20.80 9.08
C ASN A 41 18.88 -19.59 9.90
N LYS A 42 20.08 -19.07 9.59
CA LYS A 42 20.66 -17.86 10.17
C LYS A 42 20.02 -16.57 9.63
N TYR A 43 19.27 -16.63 8.53
CA TYR A 43 18.74 -15.44 7.84
C TYR A 43 17.33 -15.00 8.33
N GLY A 44 17.12 -14.89 9.64
CA GLY A 44 15.84 -14.39 10.20
C GLY A 44 15.47 -12.95 9.79
N ALA A 45 16.37 -12.23 9.13
CA ALA A 45 16.12 -10.89 8.61
C ALA A 45 15.68 -10.92 7.14
N LEU A 46 14.58 -10.23 6.84
CA LEU A 46 14.06 -10.08 5.48
C LEU A 46 14.87 -9.09 4.64
N TRP A 47 15.55 -8.13 5.28
CA TRP A 47 16.24 -7.03 4.62
C TRP A 47 17.71 -7.02 5.00
N TRP A 48 18.60 -7.04 4.02
CA TRP A 48 20.05 -7.09 4.19
C TRP A 48 20.76 -5.86 3.59
N ASN A 49 21.99 -5.60 4.06
CA ASN A 49 22.89 -4.65 3.40
C ASN A 49 23.26 -5.11 1.98
N GLU A 50 23.94 -4.25 1.21
CA GLU A 50 24.33 -4.55 -0.19
C GLU A 50 25.17 -5.83 -0.36
N ASP A 51 25.97 -6.13 0.66
CA ASP A 51 26.86 -7.29 0.69
C ASP A 51 26.21 -8.54 1.30
N ILE A 52 24.95 -8.42 1.76
CA ILE A 52 24.15 -9.52 2.31
C ILE A 52 24.86 -10.24 3.47
N THR A 53 25.61 -9.46 4.25
CA THR A 53 26.40 -9.95 5.40
C THR A 53 25.71 -9.66 6.72
N ILE A 54 24.98 -8.55 6.81
CA ILE A 54 24.26 -8.13 8.01
C ILE A 54 22.85 -7.61 7.67
N PRO A 55 21.89 -7.74 8.59
CA PRO A 55 20.57 -7.12 8.43
C PRO A 55 20.69 -5.61 8.19
N ALA A 56 19.90 -5.10 7.25
CA ALA A 56 19.88 -3.69 6.93
C ALA A 56 19.39 -2.88 8.14
N LYS A 57 20.12 -1.81 8.47
CA LYS A 57 19.68 -0.89 9.53
C LYS A 57 18.50 -0.05 9.03
N ARG A 58 17.60 0.36 9.92
CA ARG A 58 16.44 1.21 9.62
C ARG A 58 16.80 2.43 8.76
N GLY A 59 17.91 3.12 9.08
CA GLY A 59 18.37 4.29 8.32
C GLY A 59 18.73 3.96 6.86
N GLN A 60 19.34 2.79 6.61
CA GLN A 60 19.66 2.33 5.26
C GLN A 60 18.40 2.01 4.46
N ILE A 61 17.42 1.35 5.09
CA ILE A 61 16.12 1.04 4.46
C ILE A 61 15.40 2.35 4.09
N SER A 62 15.33 3.30 5.03
CA SER A 62 14.71 4.61 4.79
C SER A 62 15.38 5.38 3.66
N LEU A 63 16.72 5.37 3.59
CA LEU A 63 17.46 6.04 2.53
C LEU A 63 17.22 5.40 1.16
N ARG A 64 17.22 4.07 1.09
CA ARG A 64 16.92 3.35 -0.16
C ARG A 64 15.50 3.61 -0.64
N LEU A 65 14.52 3.62 0.27
CA LEU A 65 13.14 3.93 -0.09
C LEU A 65 13.00 5.38 -0.59
N LYS A 66 13.68 6.34 0.06
CA LYS A 66 13.69 7.74 -0.39
C LYS A 66 14.27 7.86 -1.80
N LYS A 67 15.42 7.24 -2.09
CA LYS A 67 16.00 7.24 -3.44
C LYS A 67 15.05 6.66 -4.48
N LEU A 68 14.33 5.57 -4.14
CA LEU A 68 13.34 4.98 -5.03
C LEU A 68 12.20 5.97 -5.32
N LEU A 69 11.66 6.63 -4.30
CA LEU A 69 10.62 7.66 -4.44
C LEU A 69 11.05 8.80 -5.36
N ASP A 70 12.30 9.24 -5.23
CA ASP A 70 12.88 10.29 -6.08
C ASP A 70 12.96 9.84 -7.54
N VAL A 71 13.38 8.59 -7.81
CA VAL A 71 13.45 8.02 -9.17
C VAL A 71 12.06 7.92 -9.82
N ILE A 72 11.05 7.49 -9.07
CA ILE A 72 9.67 7.41 -9.56
C ILE A 72 8.93 8.76 -9.51
N SER A 73 9.65 9.86 -9.24
CA SER A 73 9.12 11.23 -9.21
C SER A 73 7.97 11.46 -8.21
N ILE A 74 7.86 10.64 -7.16
CA ILE A 74 6.88 10.83 -6.08
C ILE A 74 7.50 11.79 -5.05
N LYS A 75 7.36 13.08 -5.31
CA LYS A 75 7.93 14.15 -4.48
C LYS A 75 7.23 14.27 -3.12
N GLY A 76 8.02 14.62 -2.10
CA GLY A 76 7.51 15.02 -0.78
C GLY A 76 6.93 13.89 0.09
N LYS A 77 7.01 12.63 -0.34
CA LYS A 77 6.59 11.48 0.47
C LYS A 77 7.77 10.92 1.25
N GLN A 78 7.49 10.44 2.46
CA GLN A 78 8.46 9.75 3.31
C GLN A 78 7.99 8.33 3.59
N VAL A 79 8.86 7.50 4.16
CA VAL A 79 8.51 6.13 4.62
C VAL A 79 7.25 6.15 5.48
N TYR A 80 7.12 7.17 6.35
CA TYR A 80 5.96 7.34 7.22
C TYR A 80 4.64 7.57 6.46
N SER A 81 4.70 8.19 5.28
CA SER A 81 3.51 8.42 4.44
C SER A 81 2.86 7.11 3.99
N PHE A 82 3.65 6.06 3.73
CA PHE A 82 3.11 4.74 3.37
C PHE A 82 2.40 4.08 4.54
N ARG A 83 2.98 4.13 5.74
CA ARG A 83 2.34 3.59 6.95
C ARG A 83 1.00 4.28 7.20
N HIS A 84 0.96 5.60 7.06
CA HIS A 84 -0.25 6.38 7.21
C HIS A 84 -1.31 5.99 6.18
N SER A 85 -0.91 5.85 4.91
CA SER A 85 -1.82 5.44 3.84
C SER A 85 -2.37 4.03 4.05
N ALA A 86 -1.53 3.08 4.49
CA ALA A 86 -1.95 1.71 4.76
C ALA A 86 -2.92 1.65 5.95
N ALA A 87 -2.65 2.39 7.03
CA ALA A 87 -3.55 2.50 8.17
C ALA A 87 -4.91 3.09 7.76
N THR A 88 -4.93 4.15 6.95
CA THR A 88 -6.18 4.71 6.41
C THR A 88 -6.94 3.69 5.56
N GLN A 89 -6.28 2.92 4.70
CA GLN A 89 -6.94 1.88 3.90
C GLN A 89 -7.54 0.77 4.76
N LEU A 90 -6.88 0.37 5.86
CA LEU A 90 -7.46 -0.58 6.82
C LEU A 90 -8.74 -0.05 7.46
N VAL A 91 -8.79 1.26 7.76
CA VAL A 91 -10.01 1.90 8.25
C VAL A 91 -11.12 1.88 7.19
N VAL A 92 -10.79 2.16 5.92
CA VAL A 92 -11.76 2.08 4.81
C VAL A 92 -12.34 0.67 4.69
N MET A 93 -11.51 -0.36 4.90
CA MET A 93 -11.91 -1.77 4.93
C MET A 93 -12.75 -2.18 6.16
N GLY A 94 -13.00 -1.27 7.11
CA GLY A 94 -13.83 -1.54 8.29
C GLY A 94 -13.10 -2.32 9.39
N ILE A 95 -11.77 -2.30 9.40
CA ILE A 95 -10.97 -2.90 10.49
C ILE A 95 -11.20 -2.13 11.80
N ASP A 96 -11.33 -2.86 12.91
CA ASP A 96 -11.57 -2.27 14.21
C ASP A 96 -10.37 -1.52 14.77
N GLU A 97 -10.65 -0.60 15.70
CA GLU A 97 -9.66 0.28 16.32
C GLU A 97 -8.56 -0.47 17.08
N THR A 98 -8.89 -1.60 17.73
CA THR A 98 -7.90 -2.37 18.51
C THR A 98 -6.87 -2.99 17.57
N PHE A 99 -7.32 -3.53 16.44
CA PHE A 99 -6.45 -4.07 15.42
C PHE A 99 -5.61 -2.98 14.75
N LEU A 100 -6.22 -1.82 14.45
CA LEU A 100 -5.50 -0.67 13.88
C LEU A 100 -4.42 -0.13 14.83
N ASN A 101 -4.70 -0.06 16.14
CA ASN A 101 -3.75 0.36 17.16
C ASN A 101 -2.57 -0.60 17.27
N THR A 102 -2.84 -1.89 17.18
CA THR A 102 -1.78 -2.92 17.12
C THR A 102 -0.91 -2.75 15.88
N TYR A 103 -1.49 -2.57 14.69
CA TYR A 103 -0.76 -2.35 13.44
C TYR A 103 0.09 -1.06 13.45
N THR A 104 -0.48 0.01 13.99
CA THR A 104 0.19 1.33 14.08
C THR A 104 1.08 1.47 15.31
N GLY A 105 1.13 0.48 16.19
CA GLY A 105 1.90 0.52 17.44
C GLY A 105 1.51 1.71 18.32
N HIS A 106 0.25 2.15 18.25
CA HIS A 106 -0.28 3.27 19.02
C HIS A 106 -1.00 2.76 20.27
N ALA A 107 -0.95 3.57 21.33
CA ALA A 107 -1.77 3.36 22.51
C ALA A 107 -3.26 3.50 22.15
N SER A 108 -4.11 2.78 22.88
CA SER A 108 -5.54 2.58 22.62
C SER A 108 -6.40 3.85 22.53
N ASN A 109 -5.84 4.99 22.92
CA ASN A 109 -6.51 6.29 23.00
C ASN A 109 -5.74 7.39 22.25
N SER A 110 -4.85 7.02 21.31
CA SER A 110 -4.02 8.01 20.65
C SER A 110 -4.87 8.91 19.75
N LYS A 111 -4.71 10.24 19.90
CA LYS A 111 -5.34 11.26 19.05
C LYS A 111 -5.08 11.07 17.54
N SER A 112 -4.10 10.24 17.16
CA SER A 112 -3.77 9.96 15.77
C SER A 112 -4.85 9.15 15.04
N ILE A 113 -5.67 8.40 15.79
CA ILE A 113 -6.71 7.52 15.24
C ILE A 113 -7.78 8.33 14.52
N ASN A 114 -8.21 9.45 15.11
CA ASN A 114 -9.17 10.37 14.51
C ASN A 114 -8.70 10.88 13.12
N LYS A 115 -7.39 11.04 12.92
CA LYS A 115 -6.84 11.45 11.61
C LYS A 115 -7.02 10.37 10.55
N TYR A 116 -6.94 9.08 10.90
CA TYR A 116 -7.17 8.00 9.96
C TYR A 116 -8.64 7.92 9.54
N TYR A 117 -9.58 8.07 10.48
CA TYR A 117 -11.02 8.07 10.18
C TYR A 117 -11.43 9.24 9.28
N VAL A 118 -11.00 10.47 9.58
CA VAL A 118 -11.28 11.64 8.72
C VAL A 118 -10.71 11.47 7.31
N LEU A 119 -9.52 10.87 7.18
CA LEU A 119 -8.93 10.58 5.87
C LEU A 119 -9.65 9.45 5.13
N ALA A 120 -10.17 8.45 5.85
CA ALA A 120 -10.93 7.36 5.28
C ALA A 120 -12.28 7.83 4.74
N GLU A 121 -12.97 8.72 5.46
CA GLU A 121 -14.19 9.38 4.96
C GLU A 121 -13.91 10.17 3.69
N ARG A 122 -12.89 11.04 3.71
CA ARG A 122 -12.49 11.81 2.52
C ARG A 122 -12.11 10.93 1.32
N LEU A 123 -11.50 9.77 1.56
CA LEU A 123 -11.18 8.83 0.48
C LEU A 123 -12.45 8.23 -0.14
N LYS A 124 -13.44 7.87 0.67
CA LYS A 124 -14.74 7.38 0.16
C LYS A 124 -15.44 8.45 -0.66
N ASP A 125 -15.45 9.69 -0.16
CA ASP A 125 -16.04 10.83 -0.87
C ASP A 125 -15.35 11.07 -2.21
N ASN A 126 -14.01 11.04 -2.23
CA ASN A 126 -13.22 11.20 -3.45
C ASN A 126 -13.47 10.08 -4.45
N GLU A 127 -13.61 8.82 -4.00
CA GLU A 127 -13.93 7.68 -4.87
C GLU A 127 -15.32 7.84 -5.53
N ILE A 128 -16.29 8.35 -4.78
CA ILE A 128 -17.62 8.67 -5.31
C ILE A 128 -17.51 9.81 -6.33
N ALA A 129 -16.77 10.87 -5.99
CA ALA A 129 -16.57 12.01 -6.87
C ALA A 129 -15.90 11.62 -8.20
N THR A 130 -14.87 10.75 -8.17
CA THR A 130 -14.23 10.25 -9.40
C THR A 130 -15.19 9.45 -10.25
N LYS A 131 -15.96 8.53 -9.65
CA LYS A 131 -16.98 7.75 -10.39
C LYS A 131 -18.03 8.65 -11.04
N LEU A 132 -18.46 9.70 -10.34
CA LEU A 132 -19.39 10.69 -10.88
C LEU A 132 -18.78 11.51 -12.02
N SER A 133 -17.51 11.89 -11.91
CA SER A 133 -16.77 12.59 -12.98
C SER A 133 -16.67 11.72 -14.23
N ASP A 134 -16.28 10.45 -14.08
CA ASP A 134 -16.12 9.50 -15.18
C ASP A 134 -17.47 9.19 -15.89
N THR A 135 -18.58 9.35 -15.18
CA THR A 135 -19.93 9.19 -15.75
C THR A 135 -20.36 10.45 -16.52
N ARG A 136 -19.97 11.65 -16.05
CA ARG A 136 -20.29 12.92 -16.70
C ARG A 136 -19.63 13.04 -18.08
N ASP A 137 -18.41 12.52 -18.23
CA ASP A 137 -17.71 12.48 -19.52
C ASP A 137 -18.30 11.44 -20.50
N GLN A 138 -19.14 10.51 -20.02
CA GLN A 138 -19.90 9.58 -20.86
C GLN A 138 -21.33 10.04 -21.16
N VAL A 139 -21.91 10.91 -20.32
CA VAL A 139 -23.21 11.54 -20.55
C VAL A 139 -22.97 12.94 -21.11
N GLU A 140 -22.38 13.00 -22.31
CA GLU A 140 -22.52 14.20 -23.14
C GLU A 140 -24.00 14.28 -23.52
N CYS A 141 -24.73 15.15 -22.82
CA CYS A 141 -26.15 15.36 -23.03
C CYS A 141 -26.39 15.67 -24.52
N ASN A 142 -27.06 14.76 -25.23
CA ASN A 142 -27.61 15.05 -26.55
C ASN A 142 -28.38 16.37 -26.46
N PRO A 143 -28.00 17.42 -27.22
CA PRO A 143 -28.75 18.65 -27.21
C PRO A 143 -30.15 18.33 -27.73
N ILE A 144 -31.16 18.58 -26.89
CA ILE A 144 -32.57 18.40 -27.25
C ILE A 144 -32.82 19.28 -28.49
N SER A 145 -32.96 18.64 -29.65
CA SER A 145 -33.23 19.31 -30.92
C SER A 145 -34.52 20.11 -30.76
N SER A 146 -34.42 21.44 -30.92
CA SER A 146 -35.54 22.36 -30.85
C SER A 146 -36.70 21.90 -31.74
N ILE A 147 -37.88 21.75 -31.16
CA ILE A 147 -39.14 21.57 -31.88
C ILE A 147 -39.34 22.82 -32.75
N LYS A 148 -39.22 22.68 -34.07
CA LYS A 148 -39.69 23.70 -35.01
C LYS A 148 -41.22 23.62 -35.04
N GLN A 149 -41.86 24.67 -34.55
CA GLN A 149 -43.25 24.95 -34.88
C GLN A 149 -43.30 25.49 -36.31
N THR A 150 -44.09 24.86 -37.17
CA THR A 150 -44.63 25.48 -38.38
C THR A 150 -45.99 24.86 -38.66
#